data_AF-A0A7K3CQE0-F1
#
_entry.id   AF-A0A7K3CQE0-F1
#
_cell.length_a   1.000
_cell.length_b   1.000
_cell.length_c   1.000
_cell.angle_alpha   90.00
_cell.angle_beta   90.00
_cell.angle_gamma   90.00
#
_symmetry.space_group_name_H-M   'P 1'
#
loop_
_entity.id
_entity.type
_entity.pdbx_description
1 polymer ?
#
loop_
_entity_poly.entity_id
_entity_poly.type
_entity_poly.pdbx_seq_one_letter_code
_entity_poly.pdbx_strand_id
1 'polypeptide(L)'
;RAALRPQARRELGVPPGARLILFNGGSLGAARLTEAAVGLAARWRERRDVHLLIKTGPAALDETRARLAAEGGDAVARAVPYLDRMDLSYAAADLVVCRAGSATVAELAATGVPAVLVPYPHAPGDHQTHNARVLSDAGAGLLLPDAETTADRLAQLVGPLLADPVRLAAMSGAADPGPHARAADLLAERVLGLTRTTSHLEYA
;
A
#
# COMPACT_ATOMS: atom_id res chain seq x y z
N ARG A 1 -0.92 13.74 -6.20
CA ARG A 1 -0.02 13.30 -5.09
C ARG A 1 0.80 14.44 -4.49
N ALA A 2 1.71 15.08 -5.25
CA ALA A 2 2.66 16.07 -4.73
C ALA A 2 1.99 17.24 -3.96
N ALA A 3 0.90 17.80 -4.51
CA ALA A 3 0.18 18.91 -3.88
C ALA A 3 -0.40 18.58 -2.49
N LEU A 4 -0.88 17.35 -2.27
CA LEU A 4 -1.48 16.93 -1.00
C LEU A 4 -0.45 16.51 0.05
N ARG A 5 0.77 16.17 -0.36
CA ARG A 5 1.79 15.56 0.51
C ARG A 5 2.09 16.37 1.78
N PRO A 6 2.27 17.70 1.75
CA PRO A 6 2.56 18.45 2.97
C PRO A 6 1.42 18.39 3.99
N GLN A 7 0.17 18.51 3.52
CA GLN A 7 -1.01 18.39 4.38
C GLN A 7 -1.14 16.98 4.94
N ALA A 8 -1.08 15.97 4.06
CA ALA A 8 -1.23 14.57 4.43
C ALA A 8 -0.20 14.13 5.50
N ARG A 9 1.06 14.57 5.37
CA ARG A 9 2.11 14.26 6.36
C ARG A 9 1.84 14.91 7.72
N ARG A 10 1.29 16.13 7.76
CA ARG A 10 0.90 16.76 9.04
C ARG A 10 -0.26 16.02 9.69
N GLU A 11 -1.30 15.69 8.93
CA GLU A 11 -2.48 15.00 9.44
C GLU A 11 -2.16 13.59 9.97
N LEU A 12 -1.23 12.89 9.31
CA LEU A 12 -0.79 11.57 9.74
C LEU A 12 0.29 11.62 10.85
N GLY A 13 0.77 12.81 11.22
CA GLY A 13 1.78 13.00 12.26
C GLY A 13 3.16 12.50 11.87
N VAL A 14 3.50 12.54 10.57
CA VAL A 14 4.80 12.06 10.08
C VAL A 14 5.89 13.05 10.48
N PRO A 15 6.95 12.61 11.20
CA PRO A 15 8.03 13.50 11.59
C PRO A 15 8.68 14.21 10.38
N PRO A 16 9.10 15.47 10.53
CA PRO A 16 9.87 16.18 9.51
C PRO A 16 11.12 15.39 9.12
N GLY A 17 11.41 15.29 7.83
CA GLY A 17 12.59 14.57 7.31
C GLY A 17 12.49 13.04 7.29
N ALA A 18 11.52 12.43 7.99
CA ALA A 18 11.38 10.98 8.02
C ALA A 18 10.74 10.41 6.73
N ARG A 19 11.19 9.23 6.28
CA ARG A 19 10.53 8.45 5.24
C ARG A 19 9.33 7.71 5.83
N LEU A 20 8.15 7.91 5.24
CA LEU A 20 6.94 7.22 5.66
C LEU A 20 6.80 5.88 4.95
N ILE A 21 6.77 4.78 5.70
CA ILE A 21 6.37 3.46 5.21
C ILE A 21 4.95 3.17 5.72
N LEU A 22 4.03 2.95 4.80
CA LEU A 22 2.66 2.52 5.12
C LEU A 22 2.56 1.00 4.98
N PHE A 23 2.16 0.32 6.06
CA PHE A 23 1.80 -1.08 6.04
C PHE A 23 0.27 -1.22 5.92
N ASN A 24 -0.20 -1.80 4.82
CA ASN A 24 -1.64 -1.96 4.53
C ASN A 24 -1.99 -3.42 4.23
N GLY A 25 -2.56 -4.11 5.21
CA GLY A 25 -3.02 -5.49 5.07
C GLY A 25 -4.29 -5.69 4.24
N GLY A 26 -4.90 -4.63 3.69
CA GLY A 26 -6.22 -4.69 3.06
C GLY A 26 -7.38 -4.60 4.06
N SER A 27 -8.59 -4.94 3.64
CA SER A 27 -9.82 -4.85 4.45
C SER A 27 -9.90 -5.93 5.53
N LEU A 28 -9.45 -7.15 5.22
CA LEU A 28 -9.45 -8.30 6.14
C LEU A 28 -8.26 -8.29 7.11
N GLY A 29 -7.36 -7.31 6.97
CA GLY A 29 -6.07 -7.32 7.64
C GLY A 29 -5.13 -8.40 7.08
N ALA A 30 -3.89 -8.39 7.55
CA ALA A 30 -2.89 -9.38 7.17
C ALA A 30 -1.97 -9.64 8.37
N ALA A 31 -2.33 -10.63 9.20
CA ALA A 31 -1.62 -10.94 10.45
C ALA A 31 -0.10 -11.03 10.23
N ARG A 32 0.36 -11.86 9.28
CA ARG A 32 1.79 -11.98 8.96
C ARG A 32 2.46 -10.65 8.58
N LEU A 33 1.77 -9.78 7.83
CA LEU A 33 2.29 -8.47 7.47
C LEU A 33 2.40 -7.56 8.71
N THR A 34 1.38 -7.57 9.58
CA THR A 34 1.40 -6.83 10.85
C THR A 34 2.55 -7.32 11.74
N GLU A 35 2.71 -8.63 11.89
CA GLU A 35 3.82 -9.24 12.64
C GLU A 35 5.18 -8.79 12.12
N ALA A 36 5.39 -8.86 10.81
CA ALA A 36 6.63 -8.45 10.18
C ALA A 36 6.89 -6.94 10.35
N ALA A 37 5.84 -6.11 10.32
CA ALA A 37 5.93 -4.68 10.54
C ALA A 37 6.30 -4.31 11.98
N VAL A 38 5.71 -5.00 12.98
CA VAL A 38 6.05 -4.83 14.40
C VAL A 38 7.51 -5.21 14.65
N GLY A 39 7.94 -6.39 14.17
CA GLY A 39 9.33 -6.81 14.32
C GLY A 39 10.31 -5.88 13.58
N LEU A 40 9.92 -5.32 12.44
CA LEU A 40 10.72 -4.32 11.73
C LEU A 40 10.85 -3.03 12.56
N ALA A 41 9.75 -2.56 13.17
CA ALA A 41 9.76 -1.39 14.04
C ALA A 41 10.71 -1.58 15.23
N ALA A 42 10.63 -2.73 15.91
CA ALA A 42 11.54 -3.08 17.00
C ALA A 42 13.01 -3.09 16.55
N ARG A 43 13.29 -3.64 15.36
CA ARG A 43 14.63 -3.65 14.75
C ARG A 43 15.13 -2.24 14.41
N TRP A 44 14.23 -1.35 14.01
CA TRP A 44 14.56 0.02 13.58
C TRP A 44 14.33 1.09 14.64
N ARG A 45 14.06 0.73 15.90
CA ARG A 45 13.77 1.67 17.01
C ARG A 45 14.78 2.82 17.21
N GLU A 46 16.03 2.63 16.77
CA GLU A 46 17.09 3.64 16.85
C GLU A 46 17.18 4.56 15.63
N ARG A 47 16.48 4.23 14.54
CA ARG A 47 16.40 5.10 13.35
C ARG A 47 15.57 6.34 13.67
N ARG A 48 15.96 7.46 13.06
CA ARG A 48 15.26 8.77 13.16
C ARG A 48 14.77 9.28 11.81
N ASP A 49 15.17 8.59 10.75
CA ASP A 49 14.91 8.92 9.36
C ASP A 49 13.72 8.14 8.77
N VAL A 50 13.03 7.33 9.57
CA VAL A 50 11.87 6.53 9.14
C VAL A 50 10.70 6.69 10.10
N HIS A 51 9.50 6.53 9.57
CA HIS A 51 8.26 6.44 10.32
C HIS A 51 7.37 5.36 9.72
N LEU A 52 6.90 4.42 10.53
CA LEU A 52 6.09 3.28 10.08
C LEU A 52 4.65 3.53 10.51
N LEU A 53 3.73 3.60 9.56
CA LEU A 53 2.30 3.65 9.84
C LEU A 53 1.70 2.26 9.56
N ILE A 54 1.25 1.58 10.61
CA ILE A 54 0.78 0.19 10.54
C ILE A 54 -0.74 0.17 10.64
N LYS A 55 -1.42 -0.12 9.52
CA LYS A 55 -2.87 -0.30 9.51
C LYS A 55 -3.22 -1.75 9.89
N THR A 56 -3.73 -1.94 11.09
CA THR A 56 -3.95 -3.28 11.70
C THR A 56 -5.38 -3.78 11.58
N GLY A 57 -6.36 -2.87 11.44
CA GLY A 57 -7.76 -3.16 11.72
C GLY A 57 -8.10 -2.93 13.21
N PRO A 58 -9.39 -2.72 13.55
CA PRO A 58 -9.81 -2.42 14.93
C PRO A 58 -9.54 -3.59 15.90
N ALA A 59 -9.73 -4.83 15.46
CA ALA A 59 -9.58 -6.01 16.33
C ALA A 59 -8.14 -6.23 16.82
N ALA A 60 -7.13 -5.90 16.02
CA ALA A 60 -5.72 -6.12 16.34
C ALA A 60 -5.00 -4.86 16.85
N LEU A 61 -5.71 -3.73 17.00
CA LEU A 61 -5.08 -2.43 17.29
C LEU A 61 -4.39 -2.40 18.65
N ASP A 62 -5.10 -2.77 19.70
CA ASP A 62 -4.60 -2.64 21.08
C ASP A 62 -3.45 -3.62 21.35
N GLU A 63 -3.57 -4.86 20.86
CA GLU A 63 -2.49 -5.85 20.90
C GLU A 63 -1.24 -5.34 20.16
N THR A 64 -1.40 -4.80 18.94
CA THR A 64 -0.27 -4.27 18.16
C THR A 64 0.40 -3.10 18.89
N ARG A 65 -0.37 -2.20 19.50
CA ARG A 65 0.18 -1.07 20.27
C ARG A 65 0.96 -1.54 21.49
N ALA A 66 0.42 -2.49 22.25
CA ALA A 66 1.09 -3.04 23.41
C ALA A 66 2.43 -3.67 23.05
N ARG A 67 2.49 -4.41 21.92
CA ARG A 67 3.72 -5.01 21.43
C ARG A 67 4.74 -4.00 20.92
N LEU A 68 4.31 -2.99 20.17
CA LEU A 68 5.19 -1.89 19.75
C LEU A 68 5.85 -1.22 20.96
N ALA A 69 5.10 -0.94 22.02
CA ALA A 69 5.65 -0.35 23.24
C ALA A 69 6.59 -1.30 23.99
N ALA A 70 6.22 -2.57 24.15
CA ALA A 70 7.03 -3.58 24.83
C ALA A 70 8.38 -3.83 24.14
N GLU A 71 8.41 -3.74 22.81
CA GLU A 71 9.61 -3.95 21.99
C GLU A 71 10.35 -2.64 21.63
N GLY A 72 9.86 -1.48 22.11
CA GLY A 72 10.40 -0.15 21.82
C GLY A 72 10.22 0.31 20.36
N GLY A 73 9.40 -0.38 19.58
CA GLY A 73 9.10 -0.06 18.19
C GLY A 73 8.18 1.16 18.03
N ASP A 74 7.47 1.57 19.08
CA ASP A 74 6.66 2.79 19.12
C ASP A 74 7.48 4.08 18.95
N ALA A 75 8.80 4.03 19.16
CA ALA A 75 9.74 5.10 18.84
C ALA A 75 9.78 5.46 17.34
N VAL A 76 9.44 4.51 16.46
CA VAL A 76 9.45 4.70 15.00
C VAL A 76 8.14 4.34 14.32
N ALA A 77 7.20 3.70 15.01
CA ALA A 77 5.98 3.18 14.43
C ALA A 77 4.72 3.61 15.18
N ARG A 78 3.61 3.73 14.43
CA ARG A 78 2.28 3.98 14.96
C ARG A 78 1.29 2.98 14.35
N ALA A 79 0.55 2.29 15.21
CA ALA A 79 -0.57 1.45 14.78
C ALA A 79 -1.89 2.24 14.72
N VAL A 80 -2.66 2.02 13.65
CA VAL A 80 -3.97 2.65 13.40
C VAL A 80 -5.02 1.60 12.98
N PRO A 81 -6.29 1.76 13.41
CA PRO A 81 -7.33 0.79 13.07
C PRO A 81 -7.74 0.88 11.60
N TYR A 82 -7.91 2.10 11.10
CA TYR A 82 -8.40 2.39 9.76
C TYR A 82 -7.81 3.71 9.25
N LEU A 83 -7.91 3.91 7.93
CA LEU A 83 -7.47 5.12 7.23
C LEU A 83 -8.59 5.55 6.28
N ASP A 84 -9.41 6.51 6.71
CA ASP A 84 -10.57 7.00 5.94
C ASP A 84 -10.16 7.66 4.62
N ARG A 85 -8.99 8.31 4.65
CA ARG A 85 -8.42 9.05 3.52
C ARG A 85 -7.16 8.33 3.01
N MET A 86 -7.39 7.26 2.27
CA MET A 86 -6.31 6.52 1.61
C MET A 86 -5.54 7.38 0.61
N ASP A 87 -6.20 8.35 -0.03
CA ASP A 87 -5.55 9.35 -0.89
C ASP A 87 -4.49 10.18 -0.14
N LEU A 88 -4.76 10.58 1.11
CA LEU A 88 -3.79 11.25 1.96
C LEU A 88 -2.67 10.28 2.37
N SER A 89 -3.02 9.04 2.70
CA SER A 89 -2.04 8.00 3.06
C SER A 89 -1.04 7.75 1.92
N TYR A 90 -1.53 7.61 0.68
CA TYR A 90 -0.69 7.50 -0.52
C TYR A 90 0.06 8.79 -0.84
N ALA A 91 -0.53 9.97 -0.59
CA ALA A 91 0.16 11.24 -0.77
C ALA A 91 1.35 11.42 0.18
N ALA A 92 1.22 10.94 1.43
CA ALA A 92 2.24 11.05 2.47
C ALA A 92 3.34 9.99 2.37
N ALA A 93 3.01 8.77 1.92
CA ALA A 93 3.92 7.63 1.89
C ALA A 93 5.11 7.87 0.95
N ASP A 94 6.29 7.39 1.36
CA ASP A 94 7.46 7.21 0.50
C ASP A 94 7.49 5.79 -0.08
N LEU A 95 6.93 4.81 0.66
CA LEU A 95 6.80 3.42 0.25
C LEU A 95 5.54 2.81 0.89
N VAL A 96 4.87 1.91 0.19
CA VAL A 96 3.77 1.10 0.72
C VAL A 96 4.18 -0.38 0.77
N VAL A 97 3.94 -1.07 1.88
CA VAL A 97 4.03 -2.53 1.97
C VAL A 97 2.62 -3.08 2.16
N CYS A 98 2.10 -3.82 1.19
CA CYS A 98 0.67 -4.15 1.21
C CYS A 98 0.31 -5.47 0.53
N ARG A 99 -0.91 -5.94 0.80
CA ARG A 99 -1.54 -6.98 -0.02
C ARG A 99 -1.75 -6.52 -1.45
N ALA A 100 -1.69 -7.45 -2.39
CA ALA A 100 -1.86 -7.20 -3.83
C ALA A 100 -3.31 -7.40 -4.29
N GLY A 101 -4.26 -6.81 -3.56
CA GLY A 101 -5.66 -6.77 -3.99
C GLY A 101 -5.85 -5.86 -5.22
N SER A 102 -6.84 -6.15 -6.05
CA SER A 102 -7.02 -5.45 -7.34
C SER A 102 -7.21 -3.94 -7.16
N ALA A 103 -7.99 -3.51 -6.17
CA ALA A 103 -8.18 -2.09 -5.86
C ALA A 103 -6.86 -1.43 -5.43
N THR A 104 -6.13 -2.04 -4.50
CA THR A 104 -4.82 -1.53 -4.03
C THR A 104 -3.83 -1.39 -5.17
N VAL A 105 -3.74 -2.39 -6.06
CA VAL A 105 -2.82 -2.34 -7.21
C VAL A 105 -3.20 -1.23 -8.18
N ALA A 106 -4.50 -1.06 -8.49
CA ALA A 106 -4.97 0.03 -9.34
C ALA A 106 -4.70 1.41 -8.72
N GLU A 107 -4.93 1.56 -7.41
CA GLU A 107 -4.64 2.80 -6.67
C GLU A 107 -3.14 3.12 -6.68
N LEU A 108 -2.28 2.14 -6.47
CA LEU A 108 -0.82 2.32 -6.49
C LEU A 108 -0.32 2.67 -7.90
N ALA A 109 -0.88 2.04 -8.94
CA ALA A 109 -0.60 2.39 -10.33
C ALA A 109 -0.99 3.84 -10.62
N ALA A 110 -2.19 4.26 -10.22
CA ALA A 110 -2.69 5.61 -10.46
C ALA A 110 -2.00 6.69 -9.61
N THR A 111 -1.64 6.36 -8.37
CA THR A 111 -0.99 7.32 -7.46
C THR A 111 0.52 7.36 -7.64
N GLY A 112 1.12 6.33 -8.23
CA GLY A 112 2.55 6.18 -8.47
C GLY A 112 3.39 6.03 -7.20
N VAL A 113 2.83 5.49 -6.12
CA VAL A 113 3.58 5.26 -4.88
C VAL A 113 4.36 3.95 -5.01
N PRO A 114 5.69 3.95 -4.83
CA PRO A 114 6.48 2.72 -4.83
C PRO A 114 5.93 1.71 -3.81
N ALA A 115 5.95 0.42 -4.17
CA ALA A 115 5.35 -0.61 -3.32
C ALA A 115 6.19 -1.88 -3.16
N VAL A 116 6.07 -2.53 -2.01
CA VAL A 116 6.39 -3.94 -1.78
C VAL A 116 5.07 -4.69 -1.66
N LEU A 117 4.80 -5.53 -2.65
CA LEU A 117 3.55 -6.24 -2.84
C LEU A 117 3.67 -7.64 -2.25
N VAL A 118 2.80 -7.96 -1.30
CA VAL A 118 2.76 -9.25 -0.60
C VAL A 118 1.46 -9.97 -0.97
N PRO A 119 1.44 -10.77 -2.06
CA PRO A 119 0.24 -11.50 -2.47
C PRO A 119 -0.34 -12.35 -1.34
N TYR A 120 -1.66 -12.37 -1.19
CA TYR A 120 -2.31 -13.32 -0.30
C TYR A 120 -2.22 -14.74 -0.88
N PRO A 121 -1.61 -15.71 -0.17
CA PRO A 121 -1.28 -17.02 -0.74
C PRO A 121 -2.51 -17.91 -0.99
N HIS A 122 -3.67 -17.57 -0.42
CA HIS A 122 -4.92 -18.32 -0.60
C HIS A 122 -5.93 -17.57 -1.48
N ALA A 123 -5.46 -16.62 -2.29
CA ALA A 123 -6.31 -15.95 -3.27
C ALA A 123 -6.78 -16.96 -4.34
N PRO A 124 -8.09 -17.05 -4.64
CA PRO A 124 -8.60 -17.91 -5.70
C PRO A 124 -7.87 -17.71 -7.03
N GLY A 125 -7.33 -18.80 -7.61
CA GLY A 125 -6.58 -18.76 -8.86
C GLY A 125 -5.26 -17.97 -8.77
N ASP A 126 -4.70 -17.78 -7.58
CA ASP A 126 -3.48 -17.00 -7.34
C ASP A 126 -3.56 -15.56 -7.89
N HIS A 127 -4.77 -14.99 -7.95
CA HIS A 127 -4.99 -13.71 -8.62
C HIS A 127 -4.20 -12.55 -8.01
N GLN A 128 -3.84 -12.62 -6.72
CA GLN A 128 -3.04 -11.55 -6.09
C GLN A 128 -1.59 -11.57 -6.55
N THR A 129 -1.02 -12.72 -6.90
CA THR A 129 0.33 -12.77 -7.50
C THR A 129 0.31 -12.16 -8.89
N HIS A 130 -0.71 -12.46 -9.69
CA HIS A 130 -0.92 -11.84 -10.99
C HIS A 130 -1.08 -10.32 -10.88
N ASN A 131 -1.88 -9.85 -9.92
CA ASN A 131 -2.01 -8.42 -9.64
C ASN A 131 -0.67 -7.78 -9.22
N ALA A 132 0.11 -8.43 -8.36
CA ALA A 132 1.40 -7.91 -7.93
C ALA A 132 2.38 -7.75 -9.11
N ARG A 133 2.35 -8.71 -10.05
CA ARG A 133 3.18 -8.70 -11.26
C ARG A 133 2.96 -7.48 -12.15
N VAL A 134 1.74 -6.94 -12.19
CA VAL A 134 1.44 -5.71 -12.95
C VAL A 134 2.39 -4.58 -12.58
N LEU A 135 2.64 -4.37 -11.28
CA LEU A 135 3.54 -3.32 -10.81
C LEU A 135 4.99 -3.77 -10.72
N SER A 136 5.26 -5.02 -10.31
CA SER A 136 6.64 -5.48 -10.19
C SER A 136 7.35 -5.60 -11.54
N ASP A 137 6.65 -6.11 -12.55
CA ASP A 137 7.23 -6.34 -13.88
C ASP A 137 7.40 -5.00 -14.62
N ALA A 138 6.56 -4.01 -14.32
CA ALA A 138 6.75 -2.63 -14.77
C ALA A 138 7.92 -1.91 -14.07
N GLY A 139 8.43 -2.45 -12.96
CA GLY A 139 9.45 -1.80 -12.13
C GLY A 139 8.90 -0.78 -11.12
N ALA A 140 7.58 -0.70 -10.96
CA ALA A 140 6.90 0.18 -10.01
C ALA A 140 6.82 -0.39 -8.58
N GLY A 141 7.08 -1.69 -8.42
CA GLY A 141 7.02 -2.37 -7.15
C GLY A 141 7.99 -3.55 -7.04
N LEU A 142 8.06 -4.14 -5.85
CA LEU A 142 8.77 -5.39 -5.59
C LEU A 142 7.76 -6.44 -5.14
N LEU A 143 7.80 -7.63 -5.72
CA LEU A 143 7.00 -8.76 -5.25
C LEU A 143 7.74 -9.46 -4.11
N LEU A 144 7.10 -9.59 -2.95
CA LEU A 144 7.58 -10.32 -1.79
C LEU A 144 6.58 -11.45 -1.46
N PRO A 145 6.95 -12.73 -1.61
CA PRO A 145 6.07 -13.83 -1.23
C PRO A 145 5.64 -13.76 0.24
N ASP A 146 4.39 -14.12 0.54
CA ASP A 146 3.86 -14.08 1.92
C ASP A 146 4.73 -14.90 2.89
N ALA A 147 5.13 -16.10 2.49
CA ALA A 147 5.97 -16.98 3.31
C ALA A 147 7.32 -16.35 3.70
N GLU A 148 7.85 -15.45 2.87
CA GLU A 148 9.11 -14.73 3.11
C GLU A 148 8.92 -13.43 3.89
N THR A 149 7.69 -13.02 4.16
CA THR A 149 7.39 -11.74 4.83
C THR A 149 7.73 -11.81 6.31
N THR A 150 8.98 -11.48 6.62
CA THR A 150 9.55 -11.40 7.98
C THR A 150 10.19 -10.02 8.20
N ALA A 151 10.41 -9.66 9.46
CA ALA A 151 11.07 -8.40 9.82
C ALA A 151 12.46 -8.27 9.17
N ASP A 152 13.25 -9.35 9.15
CA ASP A 152 14.58 -9.35 8.53
C ASP A 152 14.52 -9.21 7.02
N ARG A 153 13.60 -9.91 6.37
CA ARG A 153 13.43 -9.79 4.92
C ARG A 153 12.98 -8.40 4.51
N LEU A 154 12.04 -7.81 5.25
CA LEU A 154 11.63 -6.43 5.06
C LEU A 154 12.79 -5.46 5.30
N ALA A 155 13.61 -5.65 6.33
CA ALA A 155 14.76 -4.78 6.58
C ALA A 155 15.77 -4.81 5.41
N GLN A 156 16.04 -5.98 4.86
CA GLN A 156 16.94 -6.17 3.71
C GLN A 156 16.39 -5.57 2.41
N LEU A 157 15.06 -5.62 2.20
CA LEU A 157 14.43 -5.09 0.99
C LEU A 157 14.19 -3.59 1.08
N VAL A 158 13.61 -3.12 2.18
CA VAL A 158 13.13 -1.75 2.36
C VAL A 158 14.27 -0.82 2.77
N GLY A 159 15.20 -1.28 3.62
CA GLY A 159 16.31 -0.45 4.11
C GLY A 159 17.12 0.21 2.99
N PRO A 160 17.68 -0.57 2.03
CA PRO A 160 18.41 -0.02 0.89
C PRO A 160 17.53 0.85 -0.01
N LEU A 161 16.25 0.51 -0.16
CA LEU A 161 15.32 1.27 -1.00
C LEU A 161 15.08 2.68 -0.45
N LEU A 162 14.91 2.81 0.87
CA LEU A 162 14.72 4.11 1.53
C LEU A 162 15.97 5.01 1.47
N ALA A 163 17.15 4.39 1.37
CA ALA A 163 18.43 5.10 1.21
C ALA A 163 18.71 5.50 -0.25
N ASP A 164 17.92 5.02 -1.22
CA ASP A 164 18.10 5.26 -2.65
C ASP A 164 16.92 6.07 -3.22
N PRO A 165 16.98 7.42 -3.13
CA PRO A 165 15.92 8.28 -3.65
C PRO A 165 15.80 8.21 -5.18
N VAL A 166 16.87 7.86 -5.89
CA VAL A 166 16.86 7.71 -7.36
C VAL A 166 16.02 6.49 -7.73
N ARG A 167 16.25 5.36 -7.05
CA ARG A 167 15.46 4.15 -7.27
C ARG A 167 13.99 4.32 -6.88
N LEU A 168 13.69 5.00 -5.77
CA LEU A 168 12.30 5.32 -5.41
C LEU A 168 11.63 6.21 -6.46
N ALA A 169 12.34 7.20 -7.00
CA ALA A 169 11.82 8.05 -8.07
C ALA A 169 11.59 7.26 -9.36
N ALA A 170 12.50 6.35 -9.72
CA ALA A 170 12.33 5.45 -10.87
C ALA A 170 11.11 4.55 -10.70
N MET A 171 10.92 3.92 -9.53
CA MET A 171 9.72 3.13 -9.23
C MET A 171 8.44 3.97 -9.31
N SER A 172 8.47 5.20 -8.79
CA SER A 172 7.32 6.10 -8.87
C SER A 172 6.99 6.50 -10.31
N GLY A 173 7.98 6.61 -11.20
CA GLY A 173 7.78 6.96 -12.61
C GLY A 173 7.38 5.77 -13.48
N ALA A 174 7.70 4.54 -13.04
CA ALA A 174 7.34 3.30 -13.71
C ALA A 174 5.88 2.86 -13.47
N ALA A 175 5.23 3.43 -12.46
CA ALA A 175 3.83 3.16 -12.18
C ALA A 175 2.94 3.71 -13.29
N ASP A 176 2.23 2.81 -13.99
CA ASP A 176 1.32 3.16 -15.06
C ASP A 176 -0.04 2.48 -14.83
N PRO A 177 -1.13 3.24 -14.61
CA PRO A 177 -2.47 2.67 -14.54
C PRO A 177 -2.99 2.21 -15.91
N GLY A 178 -2.30 2.56 -17.01
CA GLY A 178 -2.65 2.19 -18.36
C GLY A 178 -4.10 2.58 -18.71
N PRO A 179 -4.81 1.76 -19.53
CA PRO A 179 -6.20 2.03 -19.87
C PRO A 179 -7.16 1.93 -18.67
N HIS A 180 -6.74 1.30 -17.57
CA HIS A 180 -7.55 1.17 -16.37
C HIS A 180 -7.72 2.49 -15.61
N ALA A 181 -6.92 3.53 -15.91
CA ALA A 181 -7.12 4.87 -15.39
C ALA A 181 -8.54 5.42 -15.65
N ARG A 182 -9.17 4.97 -16.75
CA ARG A 182 -10.53 5.33 -17.15
C ARG A 182 -11.54 4.21 -16.93
N ALA A 183 -11.21 3.18 -16.16
CA ALA A 183 -12.08 2.01 -16.02
C ALA A 183 -13.49 2.38 -15.53
N ALA A 184 -13.61 3.32 -14.59
CA ALA A 184 -14.90 3.82 -14.13
C ALA A 184 -15.70 4.50 -15.26
N ASP A 185 -15.06 5.37 -16.04
CA ASP A 185 -15.68 6.05 -17.18
C ASP A 185 -16.13 5.04 -18.24
N LEU A 186 -15.26 4.10 -18.60
CA LEU A 186 -15.54 3.07 -19.62
C LEU A 186 -16.69 2.15 -19.20
N LEU A 187 -16.77 1.79 -17.91
CA LEU A 187 -17.90 1.03 -17.38
C LEU A 187 -19.19 1.85 -17.40
N ALA A 188 -19.14 3.12 -17.01
CA ALA A 188 -20.30 4.02 -17.06
C ALA A 188 -20.79 4.21 -18.51
N GLU A 189 -19.88 4.47 -19.45
CA GLU A 189 -20.16 4.54 -20.89
C GLU A 189 -20.83 3.25 -21.39
N ARG A 190 -20.34 2.07 -20.98
CA ARG A 190 -20.92 0.79 -21.40
C ARG A 190 -22.32 0.57 -20.83
N VAL A 191 -22.54 0.86 -19.54
CA VAL A 191 -23.85 0.73 -18.89
C VAL A 191 -24.86 1.69 -19.52
N LEU A 192 -24.48 2.96 -19.72
CA LEU A 192 -25.31 3.95 -20.40
C LEU A 192 -25.56 3.61 -21.87
N GLY A 193 -24.63 2.93 -22.54
CA GLY A 193 -24.84 2.42 -23.89
C GLY A 193 -25.93 1.35 -23.95
N LEU A 194 -26.01 0.46 -22.95
CA LEU A 194 -27.02 -0.60 -22.91
C LEU A 194 -28.45 -0.06 -22.78
N THR A 195 -28.65 1.03 -22.04
CA THR A 195 -29.98 1.64 -21.86
C THR A 195 -30.50 2.35 -23.11
N ARG A 196 -29.59 2.82 -23.99
CA ARG A 196 -29.97 3.47 -25.26
C ARG A 196 -30.38 2.46 -26.34
N THR A 197 -29.85 1.25 -26.28
CA THR A 197 -30.17 0.17 -27.24
C THR A 197 -31.50 -0.52 -26.91
N THR A 198 -31.95 -0.50 -25.66
CA THR A 198 -33.22 -1.15 -25.25
C THR A 198 -34.45 -0.37 -25.67
N SER A 199 -34.34 0.93 -25.94
CA SER A 199 -35.43 1.81 -26.40
C SER A 199 -35.93 1.56 -27.84
N HIS A 200 -35.36 0.60 -28.58
CA HIS A 200 -35.76 0.27 -29.96
C HIS A 200 -36.51 -1.06 -30.12
N LEU A 201 -36.87 -1.76 -29.04
CA LEU A 201 -37.53 -3.08 -29.11
C LEU A 201 -39.00 -3.11 -28.65
N GLU A 202 -39.66 -1.97 -28.42
CA GLU A 202 -41.06 -1.96 -27.92
C GLU A 202 -42.15 -1.44 -28.87
N TYR A 203 -41.89 -1.29 -30.18
CA TYR A 203 -42.98 -1.05 -31.14
C TYR A 203 -42.72 -1.77 -32.48
N ALA A 204 -43.12 -3.04 -32.55
CA ALA A 204 -43.42 -3.75 -33.79
C ALA A 204 -44.55 -4.75 -33.54
#